data_AF-A0A942GZ64-F1
#
_entry.id   AF-A0A942GZ64-F1
#
_cell.length_a   1.000
_cell.length_b   1.000
_cell.length_c   1.000
_cell.angle_alpha   90.00
_cell.angle_beta   90.00
_cell.angle_gamma   90.00
#
_symmetry.space_group_name_H-M   'P 1'
#
loop_
_entity.id
_entity.type
_entity.pdbx_description
1 polymer ?
#
loop_
_entity_poly.entity_id
_entity_poly.type
_entity_poly.pdbx_seq_one_letter_code
_entity_poly.pdbx_strand_id
1 'polypeptide(L)'
;METPLDLLIIGAGPAGIAAGVEARLAGFERIQLLEKGPKPSWSIQKLYAPGKRVDRAYLGQDAPTEGAMDIQDCTKDACIAQLAQAIQDHDLPVECDAEVWKVYKAKDGLFTALDAKDRTWRARAVVLAIGVYGRPNKPSYPMPPSLKAQIHYDLNAIPKGEKVLVIGGGNTALEYADFLHREHDTTLAYRGSEFLKANDVNRGIVADLAAKGQLRVWMEADVEALADAGEAPRVEARFKAGAPEASARFDHVVYAIGGSTPESFLQTAGAEIHGKAPVVDSTFQSSVRGLYLAGDLIAGGKGSIIKAFNSAHRIVAGGLALDRRPSGTEGA
;
A
#
# COMPACT_ATOMS: atom_id res chain seq x y z
N MET A 1 20.49 29.68 7.07
CA MET A 1 19.38 28.94 6.44
C MET A 1 19.89 27.53 6.18
N GLU A 2 19.15 26.53 6.61
CA GLU A 2 19.54 25.13 6.47
C GLU A 2 19.65 24.76 4.98
N THR A 3 20.73 24.09 4.59
CA THR A 3 20.97 23.69 3.20
C THR A 3 19.88 22.69 2.77
N PRO A 4 19.17 22.90 1.64
CA PRO A 4 18.10 21.99 1.25
C PRO A 4 18.63 20.59 0.92
N LEU A 5 17.79 19.59 1.14
CA LEU A 5 18.03 18.22 0.70
C LEU A 5 18.17 18.17 -0.82
N ASP A 6 19.01 17.27 -1.31
CA ASP A 6 19.05 16.93 -2.73
C ASP A 6 17.78 16.17 -3.10
N LEU A 7 17.34 15.25 -2.23
CA LEU A 7 16.16 14.42 -2.43
C LEU A 7 15.42 14.17 -1.12
N LEU A 8 14.11 14.42 -1.12
CA LEU A 8 13.20 13.99 -0.05
C LEU A 8 12.34 12.84 -0.56
N ILE A 9 12.30 11.74 0.17
CA ILE A 9 11.49 10.56 -0.14
C ILE A 9 10.39 10.45 0.92
N ILE A 10 9.13 10.39 0.50
CA ILE A 10 7.98 10.32 1.42
C ILE A 10 7.39 8.90 1.31
N GLY A 11 7.53 8.14 2.39
CA GLY A 11 7.23 6.71 2.51
C GLY A 11 8.50 5.88 2.58
N ALA A 12 8.65 5.04 3.61
CA ALA A 12 9.78 4.10 3.76
C ALA A 12 9.34 2.64 3.58
N GLY A 13 8.41 2.40 2.65
CA GLY A 13 8.13 1.06 2.11
C GLY A 13 9.14 0.63 1.05
N PRO A 14 8.92 -0.50 0.35
CA PRO A 14 9.87 -1.05 -0.62
C PRO A 14 10.33 -0.05 -1.69
N ALA A 15 9.41 0.70 -2.30
CA ALA A 15 9.74 1.73 -3.30
C ALA A 15 10.61 2.87 -2.73
N GLY A 16 10.30 3.33 -1.51
CA GLY A 16 11.02 4.45 -0.90
C GLY A 16 12.42 4.06 -0.44
N ILE A 17 12.55 2.87 0.15
CA ILE A 17 13.85 2.30 0.53
C ILE A 17 14.71 2.10 -0.72
N ALA A 18 14.17 1.50 -1.78
CA ALA A 18 14.88 1.35 -3.04
C ALA A 18 15.27 2.70 -3.66
N ALA A 19 14.41 3.72 -3.60
CA ALA A 19 14.76 5.06 -4.07
C ALA A 19 15.92 5.66 -3.27
N GLY A 20 15.97 5.41 -1.95
CA GLY A 20 17.10 5.78 -1.11
C GLY A 20 18.39 5.07 -1.49
N VAL A 21 18.34 3.75 -1.68
CA VAL A 21 19.50 2.94 -2.12
C VAL A 21 20.04 3.43 -3.47
N GLU A 22 19.17 3.54 -4.47
CA GLU A 22 19.54 4.03 -5.80
C GLU A 22 20.12 5.44 -5.72
N ALA A 23 19.53 6.34 -4.91
CA ALA A 23 20.05 7.70 -4.74
C ALA A 23 21.45 7.70 -4.09
N ARG A 24 21.70 6.86 -3.07
CA ARG A 24 23.03 6.72 -2.47
C ARG A 24 24.05 6.23 -3.49
N LEU A 25 23.72 5.19 -4.26
CA LEU A 25 24.58 4.66 -5.31
C LEU A 25 24.85 5.68 -6.42
N ALA A 26 23.89 6.57 -6.71
CA ALA A 26 24.02 7.66 -7.65
C ALA A 26 24.70 8.92 -7.06
N GLY A 27 25.24 8.86 -5.83
CA GLY A 27 26.00 9.97 -5.22
C GLY A 27 25.14 11.11 -4.68
N PHE A 28 23.91 10.84 -4.23
CA PHE A 28 23.11 11.81 -3.48
C PHE A 28 23.53 11.79 -2.00
N GLU A 29 23.99 12.93 -1.51
CA GLU A 29 24.52 13.04 -0.14
C GLU A 29 23.43 13.48 0.85
N ARG A 30 22.64 14.51 0.49
CA ARG A 30 21.60 15.05 1.36
C ARG A 30 20.24 14.45 1.01
N ILE A 31 20.01 13.21 1.44
CA ILE A 31 18.71 12.55 1.28
C ILE A 31 17.97 12.46 2.63
N GLN A 32 16.65 12.36 2.61
CA GLN A 32 15.83 12.00 3.76
C GLN A 32 14.67 11.11 3.33
N LEU A 33 14.39 10.05 4.09
CA LEU A 33 13.17 9.27 3.99
C LEU A 33 12.24 9.60 5.18
N LEU A 34 10.96 9.84 4.92
CA LEU A 34 9.93 10.09 5.95
C LEU A 34 8.92 8.95 5.98
N GLU A 35 8.70 8.33 7.12
CA GLU A 35 7.74 7.24 7.32
C GLU A 35 6.66 7.63 8.31
N LYS A 36 5.39 7.43 7.92
CA LYS A 36 4.25 7.73 8.78
C LYS A 36 4.22 6.83 10.01
N GLY A 37 4.51 5.55 9.84
CA GLY A 37 4.50 4.57 10.92
C GLY A 37 5.69 4.68 11.87
N PRO A 38 5.65 3.96 12.99
CA PRO A 38 6.72 3.94 13.98
C PRO A 38 7.97 3.16 13.54
N LYS A 39 7.92 2.49 12.37
CA LYS A 39 9.01 1.69 11.80
C LYS A 39 8.98 1.75 10.26
N PRO A 40 10.12 1.55 9.57
CA PRO A 40 10.14 1.38 8.12
C PRO A 40 9.25 0.22 7.66
N SER A 41 8.75 0.28 6.43
CA SER A 41 7.86 -0.75 5.85
C SER A 41 6.62 -1.05 6.70
N TRP A 42 6.10 -0.03 7.39
CA TRP A 42 5.03 -0.20 8.39
C TRP A 42 3.77 -0.84 7.83
N SER A 43 3.33 -0.45 6.63
CA SER A 43 2.15 -1.05 6.00
C SER A 43 2.31 -2.57 5.82
N ILE A 44 3.51 -3.05 5.49
CA ILE A 44 3.78 -4.49 5.36
C ILE A 44 3.73 -5.15 6.74
N GLN A 45 4.35 -4.53 7.74
CA GLN A 45 4.35 -5.04 9.11
C GLN A 45 2.93 -5.15 9.69
N LYS A 46 2.12 -4.10 9.50
CA LYS A 46 0.78 -3.93 10.08
C LYS A 46 -0.29 -4.76 9.36
N LEU A 47 -0.29 -4.79 8.03
CA LEU A 47 -1.42 -5.32 7.25
C LEU A 47 -1.32 -6.82 6.94
N TYR A 48 -0.14 -7.41 7.08
CA TYR A 48 0.06 -8.82 6.69
C TYR A 48 0.41 -9.69 7.88
N ALA A 49 -0.15 -10.90 7.91
CA ALA A 49 0.12 -11.87 8.96
C ALA A 49 1.62 -12.26 9.00
N PRO A 50 2.18 -12.57 10.19
CA PRO A 50 3.51 -13.18 10.31
C PRO A 50 3.67 -14.43 9.45
N GLY A 51 4.87 -14.68 8.91
CA GLY A 51 5.14 -15.86 8.07
C GLY A 51 4.51 -15.84 6.68
N LYS A 52 3.72 -14.81 6.32
CA LYS A 52 3.12 -14.68 4.98
C LYS A 52 4.18 -14.85 3.88
N ARG A 53 3.89 -15.64 2.86
CA ARG A 53 4.75 -15.75 1.67
C ARG A 53 4.73 -14.46 0.85
N VAL A 54 5.90 -14.05 0.39
CA VAL A 54 6.15 -12.92 -0.50
C VAL A 54 6.75 -13.51 -1.77
N ASP A 55 5.96 -13.50 -2.84
CA ASP A 55 6.37 -14.03 -4.14
C ASP A 55 7.06 -12.92 -4.96
N ARG A 56 8.20 -13.24 -5.57
CA ARG A 56 8.88 -12.35 -6.52
C ARG A 56 7.98 -12.11 -7.73
N ALA A 57 7.46 -13.20 -8.31
CA ALA A 57 6.55 -13.20 -9.45
C ALA A 57 5.07 -13.05 -9.00
N TYR A 58 4.72 -11.91 -8.42
CA TYR A 58 3.38 -11.66 -7.90
C TYR A 58 2.32 -11.64 -9.01
N LEU A 59 1.22 -12.41 -8.85
CA LEU A 59 0.15 -12.58 -9.86
C LEU A 59 0.66 -13.05 -11.23
N GLY A 60 1.68 -13.91 -11.25
CA GLY A 60 2.30 -14.41 -12.48
C GLY A 60 3.07 -13.33 -13.27
N GLN A 61 3.29 -12.16 -12.66
CA GLN A 61 4.04 -11.07 -13.27
C GLN A 61 5.46 -11.09 -12.73
N ASP A 62 6.28 -11.92 -13.36
CA ASP A 62 7.71 -11.83 -13.23
C ASP A 62 8.23 -10.63 -14.03
N ALA A 63 9.00 -9.76 -13.40
CA ALA A 63 9.67 -8.65 -14.03
C ALA A 63 11.19 -8.80 -13.85
N PRO A 64 12.00 -8.48 -14.87
CA PRO A 64 13.44 -8.46 -14.72
C PRO A 64 13.84 -7.41 -13.68
N THR A 65 14.86 -7.70 -12.90
CA THR A 65 15.45 -6.72 -11.98
C THR A 65 16.19 -5.66 -12.80
N GLU A 66 15.81 -4.39 -12.64
CA GLU A 66 16.45 -3.27 -13.33
C GLU A 66 17.45 -2.52 -12.44
N GLY A 67 17.17 -2.48 -11.13
CA GLY A 67 17.92 -1.71 -10.15
C GLY A 67 18.85 -2.53 -9.26
N ALA A 68 19.36 -1.88 -8.22
CA ALA A 68 20.26 -2.45 -7.22
C ALA A 68 19.56 -3.42 -6.25
N MET A 69 18.24 -3.29 -6.07
CA MET A 69 17.47 -4.15 -5.19
C MET A 69 16.67 -5.20 -5.97
N ASP A 70 16.71 -6.44 -5.47
CA ASP A 70 15.89 -7.57 -5.92
C ASP A 70 15.24 -8.26 -4.71
N ILE A 71 14.26 -9.14 -4.94
CA ILE A 71 13.70 -9.99 -3.90
C ILE A 71 13.51 -11.38 -4.46
N GLN A 72 13.84 -12.41 -3.69
CA GLN A 72 13.49 -13.80 -4.01
C GLN A 72 12.22 -14.20 -3.26
N ASP A 73 11.60 -15.30 -3.64
CA ASP A 73 10.48 -15.87 -2.88
C ASP A 73 10.90 -16.07 -1.43
N CYS A 74 10.19 -15.42 -0.52
CA CYS A 74 10.57 -15.38 0.89
C CYS A 74 9.35 -15.22 1.79
N THR A 75 9.56 -15.12 3.10
CA THR A 75 8.51 -14.75 4.05
C THR A 75 8.43 -13.25 4.23
N LYS A 76 7.32 -12.75 4.77
CA LYS A 76 7.13 -11.36 5.17
C LYS A 76 8.28 -10.88 6.04
N ASP A 77 8.65 -11.68 7.02
CA ASP A 77 9.67 -11.35 8.00
C ASP A 77 11.06 -11.30 7.34
N ALA A 78 11.37 -12.20 6.42
CA ALA A 78 12.60 -12.16 5.63
C ALA A 78 12.65 -10.95 4.68
N CYS A 79 11.53 -10.62 4.04
CA CYS A 79 11.41 -9.42 3.20
C CYS A 79 11.65 -8.13 4.01
N ILE A 80 11.03 -8.01 5.19
CA ILE A 80 11.24 -6.87 6.09
C ILE A 80 12.70 -6.81 6.55
N ALA A 81 13.30 -7.95 6.89
CA ALA A 81 14.71 -8.02 7.29
C ALA A 81 15.63 -7.56 6.17
N GLN A 82 15.38 -7.97 4.92
CA GLN A 82 16.14 -7.54 3.76
C GLN A 82 16.03 -6.01 3.53
N LEU A 83 14.82 -5.45 3.65
CA LEU A 83 14.61 -4.01 3.54
C LEU A 83 15.29 -3.23 4.67
N ALA A 84 15.31 -3.78 5.88
CA ALA A 84 16.03 -3.20 7.02
C ALA A 84 17.55 -3.26 6.82
N GLN A 85 18.07 -4.37 6.28
CA GLN A 85 19.48 -4.50 5.93
C GLN A 85 19.89 -3.48 4.88
N ALA A 86 19.07 -3.26 3.84
CA ALA A 86 19.32 -2.24 2.83
C ALA A 86 19.34 -0.81 3.40
N ILE A 87 18.53 -0.52 4.42
CA ILE A 87 18.59 0.76 5.14
C ILE A 87 19.95 0.92 5.84
N GLN A 88 20.45 -0.15 6.48
CA GLN A 88 21.72 -0.14 7.21
C GLN A 88 22.92 -0.07 6.26
N ASP A 89 22.97 -0.92 5.23
CA ASP A 89 24.11 -1.03 4.30
C ASP A 89 24.36 0.26 3.50
N HIS A 90 23.33 1.10 3.36
CA HIS A 90 23.37 2.34 2.59
C HIS A 90 23.20 3.61 3.46
N ASP A 91 23.24 3.47 4.79
CA ASP A 91 23.08 4.58 5.74
C ASP A 91 21.90 5.49 5.38
N LEU A 92 20.72 4.89 5.15
CA LEU A 92 19.52 5.63 4.77
C LEU A 92 18.93 6.35 5.99
N PRO A 93 18.80 7.68 5.95
CA PRO A 93 18.23 8.45 7.06
C PRO A 93 16.70 8.34 7.00
N VAL A 94 16.14 7.39 7.76
CA VAL A 94 14.69 7.20 7.87
C VAL A 94 14.17 7.84 9.14
N GLU A 95 13.31 8.84 9.00
CA GLU A 95 12.58 9.46 10.10
C GLU A 95 11.19 8.82 10.20
N CYS A 96 10.95 8.07 11.28
CA CYS A 96 9.65 7.46 11.55
C CYS A 96 8.71 8.44 12.27
N ASP A 97 7.44 8.05 12.40
CA ASP A 97 6.38 8.90 12.98
C ASP A 97 6.33 10.30 12.34
N ALA A 98 6.56 10.35 11.02
CA ALA A 98 6.62 11.52 10.16
C ALA A 98 5.50 11.46 9.11
N GLU A 99 4.26 11.70 9.53
CA GLU A 99 3.12 11.77 8.62
C GLU A 99 3.13 13.09 7.83
N VAL A 100 3.65 13.06 6.61
CA VAL A 100 3.55 14.21 5.69
C VAL A 100 2.12 14.38 5.21
N TRP A 101 1.51 15.53 5.52
CA TRP A 101 0.14 15.85 5.10
C TRP A 101 0.11 16.86 3.96
N LYS A 102 1.20 17.59 3.70
CA LYS A 102 1.30 18.56 2.60
C LYS A 102 2.69 18.58 1.98
N VAL A 103 2.72 18.66 0.66
CA VAL A 103 3.91 18.91 -0.16
C VAL A 103 3.52 19.95 -1.21
N TYR A 104 4.40 20.90 -1.49
CA TYR A 104 4.21 21.84 -2.61
C TYR A 104 5.56 22.37 -3.09
N LYS A 105 5.62 22.80 -4.36
CA LYS A 105 6.77 23.50 -4.90
C LYS A 105 6.64 25.01 -4.60
N ALA A 106 7.58 25.55 -3.85
CA ALA A 106 7.61 26.95 -3.47
C ALA A 106 8.11 27.84 -4.61
N LYS A 107 7.92 29.16 -4.47
CA LYS A 107 8.30 30.16 -5.49
C LYS A 107 9.80 30.21 -5.76
N ASP A 108 10.63 29.79 -4.81
CA ASP A 108 12.09 29.70 -4.97
C ASP A 108 12.56 28.41 -5.66
N GLY A 109 11.61 27.61 -6.18
CA GLY A 109 11.89 26.41 -6.96
C GLY A 109 12.15 25.16 -6.14
N LEU A 110 12.23 25.26 -4.81
CA LEU A 110 12.39 24.11 -3.90
C LEU A 110 11.03 23.53 -3.50
N PHE A 111 11.00 22.25 -3.19
CA PHE A 111 9.87 21.62 -2.52
C PHE A 111 9.87 21.92 -1.03
N THR A 112 8.68 22.09 -0.48
CA THR A 112 8.42 22.17 0.96
C THR A 112 7.43 21.08 1.34
N ALA A 113 7.79 20.24 2.29
CA ALA A 113 6.91 19.24 2.88
C ALA A 113 6.67 19.54 4.37
N LEU A 114 5.43 19.40 4.80
CA LEU A 114 4.98 19.60 6.18
C LEU A 114 4.44 18.29 6.74
N ASP A 115 4.91 17.91 7.92
CA ASP A 115 4.37 16.75 8.64
C ASP A 115 3.39 17.14 9.74
N ALA A 116 2.72 16.13 10.32
CA ALA A 116 1.70 16.31 11.34
C ALA A 116 2.24 16.81 12.70
N LYS A 117 3.57 16.95 12.84
CA LYS A 117 4.27 17.51 14.00
C LYS A 117 4.83 18.90 13.69
N ASP A 118 4.33 19.56 12.64
CA ASP A 118 4.76 20.87 12.15
C ASP A 118 6.24 20.96 11.74
N ARG A 119 6.90 19.82 11.51
CA ARG A 119 8.26 19.81 10.95
C ARG A 119 8.21 20.16 9.47
N THR A 120 9.16 20.99 9.05
CA THR A 120 9.29 21.47 7.68
C THR A 120 10.53 20.89 7.03
N TRP A 121 10.36 20.27 5.86
CA TRP A 121 11.44 19.68 5.08
C TRP A 121 11.57 20.38 3.75
N ARG A 122 12.79 20.75 3.36
CA ARG A 122 13.07 21.45 2.10
C ARG A 122 13.98 20.62 1.21
N ALA A 123 13.58 20.46 -0.05
CA ALA A 123 14.32 19.60 -0.99
C ALA A 123 14.30 20.12 -2.42
N ARG A 124 15.31 19.75 -3.22
CA ARG A 124 15.36 20.05 -4.67
C ARG A 124 14.42 19.16 -5.47
N ALA A 125 14.31 17.89 -5.08
CA ALA A 125 13.38 16.93 -5.66
C ALA A 125 12.65 16.13 -4.57
N VAL A 126 11.48 15.59 -4.91
CA VAL A 126 10.67 14.75 -4.04
C VAL A 126 10.27 13.47 -4.76
N VAL A 127 10.40 12.34 -4.08
CA VAL A 127 9.81 11.05 -4.49
C VAL A 127 8.67 10.71 -3.54
N LEU A 128 7.45 10.63 -4.06
CA LEU A 128 6.30 10.12 -3.33
C LEU A 128 6.25 8.59 -3.48
N ALA A 129 6.54 7.88 -2.39
CA ALA A 129 6.55 6.42 -2.28
C ALA A 129 5.55 5.94 -1.19
N ILE A 130 4.42 6.65 -1.05
CA ILE A 130 3.43 6.47 0.02
C ILE A 130 2.49 5.27 -0.16
N GLY A 131 2.56 4.57 -1.30
CA GLY A 131 1.66 3.47 -1.64
C GLY A 131 0.19 3.90 -1.73
N VAL A 132 -0.72 2.92 -1.67
CA VAL A 132 -2.19 3.13 -1.76
C VAL A 132 -2.95 2.75 -0.49
N TYR A 133 -2.26 2.20 0.51
CA TYR A 133 -2.88 1.66 1.73
C TYR A 133 -3.19 2.73 2.80
N GLY A 134 -2.84 3.99 2.57
CA GLY A 134 -3.28 5.11 3.42
C GLY A 134 -4.79 5.38 3.36
N ARG A 135 -5.49 4.88 2.33
CA ARG A 135 -6.95 4.99 2.16
C ARG A 135 -7.53 3.67 1.63
N PRO A 136 -8.03 2.77 2.51
CA PRO A 136 -8.71 1.57 2.05
C PRO A 136 -9.93 1.94 1.19
N ASN A 137 -10.22 1.14 0.17
CA ASN A 137 -11.43 1.29 -0.62
C ASN A 137 -12.64 1.13 0.30
N LYS A 138 -13.61 2.02 0.14
CA LYS A 138 -14.90 1.93 0.83
C LYS A 138 -15.92 1.24 -0.07
N PRO A 139 -16.89 0.52 0.51
CA PRO A 139 -18.05 0.05 -0.26
C PRO A 139 -18.81 1.23 -0.89
N SER A 140 -19.60 0.95 -1.92
CA SER A 140 -20.42 1.97 -2.60
C SER A 140 -21.65 2.40 -1.79
N TYR A 141 -22.01 1.64 -0.76
CA TYR A 141 -23.11 1.95 0.14
C TYR A 141 -22.64 2.73 1.39
N PRO A 142 -23.51 3.56 1.99
CA PRO A 142 -23.18 4.27 3.21
C PRO A 142 -22.98 3.30 4.38
N MET A 143 -22.02 3.62 5.25
CA MET A 143 -21.80 2.86 6.49
C MET A 143 -22.54 3.55 7.65
N PRO A 144 -23.34 2.83 8.44
CA PRO A 144 -24.01 3.40 9.60
C PRO A 144 -22.98 3.95 10.61
N PRO A 145 -23.06 5.23 11.02
CA PRO A 145 -22.12 5.81 11.99
C PRO A 145 -22.10 5.06 13.32
N SER A 146 -23.22 4.44 13.69
CA SER A 146 -23.38 3.67 14.92
C SER A 146 -22.54 2.38 14.94
N LEU A 147 -22.15 1.86 13.78
CA LEU A 147 -21.34 0.64 13.62
C LEU A 147 -19.84 0.92 13.46
N LYS A 148 -19.38 2.15 13.71
CA LYS A 148 -17.96 2.54 13.49
C LYS A 148 -16.96 1.64 14.23
N ALA A 149 -17.32 1.13 15.41
CA ALA A 149 -16.46 0.24 16.19
C ALA A 149 -16.49 -1.22 15.70
N GLN A 150 -17.49 -1.59 14.89
CA GLN A 150 -17.66 -2.94 14.35
C GLN A 150 -17.08 -3.10 12.94
N ILE A 151 -16.78 -1.99 12.26
CA ILE A 151 -16.29 -1.96 10.88
C ILE A 151 -14.78 -1.73 10.86
N HIS A 152 -14.06 -2.68 10.26
CA HIS A 152 -12.61 -2.71 10.22
C HIS A 152 -12.09 -2.76 8.78
N TYR A 153 -10.85 -2.31 8.60
CA TYR A 153 -10.08 -2.41 7.35
C TYR A 153 -8.75 -3.14 7.54
N ASP A 154 -8.48 -3.56 8.77
CA ASP A 154 -7.37 -4.40 9.19
C ASP A 154 -7.86 -5.35 10.29
N LEU A 155 -6.99 -6.20 10.83
CA LEU A 155 -7.36 -7.22 11.81
C LEU A 155 -7.27 -6.74 13.28
N ASN A 156 -6.98 -5.46 13.52
CA ASN A 156 -6.79 -4.99 14.88
C ASN A 156 -8.13 -4.89 15.62
N ALA A 157 -8.11 -5.18 16.92
CA ALA A 157 -9.22 -4.94 17.84
C ALA A 157 -10.50 -5.77 17.57
N ILE A 158 -10.37 -7.00 17.07
CA ILE A 158 -11.46 -7.98 17.01
C ILE A 158 -11.32 -8.94 18.20
N PRO A 159 -12.31 -9.02 19.11
CA PRO A 159 -12.28 -9.94 20.24
C PRO A 159 -12.45 -11.40 19.79
N LYS A 160 -11.72 -12.30 20.48
CA LYS A 160 -11.77 -13.75 20.19
C LYS A 160 -13.16 -14.32 20.41
N GLY A 161 -13.54 -15.30 19.60
CA GLY A 161 -14.81 -16.02 19.68
C GLY A 161 -15.98 -15.31 19.00
N GLU A 162 -15.79 -14.09 18.51
CA GLU A 162 -16.85 -13.33 17.84
C GLU A 162 -17.06 -13.76 16.38
N LYS A 163 -18.23 -13.43 15.84
CA LYS A 163 -18.64 -13.76 14.49
C LYS A 163 -18.23 -12.67 13.51
N VAL A 164 -17.37 -13.01 12.55
CA VAL A 164 -16.70 -12.02 11.68
C VAL A 164 -17.02 -12.26 10.20
N LEU A 165 -17.42 -11.20 9.51
CA LEU A 165 -17.56 -11.18 8.05
C LEU A 165 -16.32 -10.53 7.42
N VAL A 166 -15.56 -11.28 6.63
CA VAL A 166 -14.49 -10.74 5.78
C VAL A 166 -15.04 -10.50 4.38
N ILE A 167 -14.88 -9.28 3.85
CA ILE A 167 -15.38 -8.91 2.52
C ILE A 167 -14.19 -8.67 1.58
N GLY A 168 -14.08 -9.47 0.52
CA GLY A 168 -13.06 -9.30 -0.52
C GLY A 168 -12.67 -10.62 -1.19
N GLY A 169 -11.90 -10.53 -2.28
CA GLY A 169 -11.47 -11.71 -3.06
C GLY A 169 -10.06 -11.62 -3.61
N GLY A 170 -9.22 -10.73 -3.05
CA GLY A 170 -7.78 -10.71 -3.28
C GLY A 170 -7.03 -11.42 -2.17
N ASN A 171 -5.72 -11.57 -2.30
CA ASN A 171 -4.86 -12.25 -1.32
C ASN A 171 -5.11 -11.79 0.13
N THR A 172 -5.18 -10.49 0.38
CA THR A 172 -5.45 -9.96 1.74
C THR A 172 -6.75 -10.49 2.33
N ALA A 173 -7.83 -10.62 1.54
CA ALA A 173 -9.11 -11.09 2.05
C ALA A 173 -9.04 -12.58 2.44
N LEU A 174 -8.40 -13.41 1.60
CA LEU A 174 -8.23 -14.83 1.88
C LEU A 174 -7.29 -15.06 3.07
N GLU A 175 -6.22 -14.27 3.18
CA GLU A 175 -5.30 -14.28 4.32
C GLU A 175 -5.97 -13.86 5.64
N TYR A 176 -6.84 -12.84 5.59
CA TYR A 176 -7.62 -12.42 6.75
C TYR A 176 -8.58 -13.52 7.20
N ALA A 177 -9.23 -14.21 6.24
CA ALA A 177 -10.09 -15.35 6.55
C ALA A 177 -9.31 -16.53 7.15
N ASP A 178 -8.15 -16.90 6.57
CA ASP A 178 -7.24 -17.92 7.12
C ASP A 178 -6.69 -17.53 8.51
N PHE A 179 -6.49 -16.25 8.78
CA PHE A 179 -6.06 -15.83 10.11
C PHE A 179 -7.19 -15.90 11.13
N LEU A 180 -8.35 -15.33 10.80
CA LEU A 180 -9.45 -15.16 11.75
C LEU A 180 -10.15 -16.47 12.11
N HIS A 181 -10.26 -17.44 11.19
CA HIS A 181 -10.99 -18.69 11.46
C HIS A 181 -10.41 -19.50 12.63
N ARG A 182 -9.16 -19.26 13.02
CA ARG A 182 -8.47 -19.95 14.12
C ARG A 182 -9.08 -19.62 15.48
N GLU A 183 -9.63 -18.42 15.63
CA GLU A 183 -10.14 -17.90 16.90
C GLU A 183 -11.55 -17.29 16.80
N HIS A 184 -12.17 -17.28 15.60
CA HIS A 184 -13.43 -16.58 15.33
C HIS A 184 -14.34 -17.38 14.41
N ASP A 185 -15.65 -17.19 14.57
CA ASP A 185 -16.65 -17.74 13.65
C ASP A 185 -16.69 -16.94 12.34
N THR A 186 -15.88 -17.36 11.36
CA THR A 186 -15.53 -16.52 10.21
C THR A 186 -16.33 -16.89 8.95
N THR A 187 -16.85 -15.87 8.27
CA THR A 187 -17.41 -15.97 6.92
C THR A 187 -16.61 -15.08 5.97
N LEU A 188 -16.12 -15.63 4.86
CA LEU A 188 -15.54 -14.89 3.74
C LEU A 188 -16.61 -14.67 2.67
N ALA A 189 -16.97 -13.42 2.38
CA ALA A 189 -17.90 -13.05 1.32
C ALA A 189 -17.18 -12.34 0.16
N TYR A 190 -17.48 -12.76 -1.05
CA TYR A 190 -16.94 -12.16 -2.27
C TYR A 190 -17.97 -12.09 -3.39
N ARG A 191 -18.04 -10.93 -4.03
CA ARG A 191 -19.01 -10.63 -5.10
C ARG A 191 -18.80 -11.40 -6.41
N GLY A 192 -17.61 -11.94 -6.64
CA GLY A 192 -17.31 -12.67 -7.88
C GLY A 192 -17.56 -14.16 -7.73
N SER A 193 -17.65 -14.85 -8.86
CA SER A 193 -17.75 -16.32 -8.92
C SER A 193 -16.41 -17.01 -8.67
N GLU A 194 -15.27 -16.32 -8.87
CA GLU A 194 -13.92 -16.88 -8.69
C GLU A 194 -12.90 -15.87 -8.12
N PHE A 195 -11.97 -16.36 -7.29
CA PHE A 195 -10.87 -15.57 -6.71
C PHE A 195 -9.72 -15.31 -7.70
N LEU A 196 -10.01 -14.62 -8.81
CA LEU A 196 -9.05 -14.31 -9.87
C LEU A 196 -7.85 -13.46 -9.42
N LYS A 197 -8.00 -12.72 -8.31
CA LYS A 197 -6.96 -11.82 -7.76
C LYS A 197 -6.14 -12.45 -6.62
N ALA A 198 -6.48 -13.66 -6.19
CA ALA A 198 -5.69 -14.40 -5.24
C ALA A 198 -4.66 -15.29 -5.97
N ASN A 199 -3.59 -15.71 -5.29
CA ASN A 199 -2.68 -16.74 -5.79
C ASN A 199 -3.23 -18.15 -5.52
N ASP A 200 -2.68 -19.17 -6.17
CA ASP A 200 -3.12 -20.57 -6.02
C ASP A 200 -2.99 -21.09 -4.60
N VAL A 201 -1.95 -20.66 -3.88
CA VAL A 201 -1.70 -21.09 -2.50
C VAL A 201 -2.83 -20.64 -1.57
N ASN A 202 -3.17 -19.35 -1.59
CA ASN A 202 -4.25 -18.81 -0.76
C ASN A 202 -5.61 -19.41 -1.15
N ARG A 203 -5.85 -19.64 -2.45
CA ARG A 203 -7.06 -20.34 -2.92
C ARG A 203 -7.15 -21.75 -2.35
N GLY A 204 -6.05 -22.51 -2.40
CA GLY A 204 -5.97 -23.87 -1.87
C GLY A 204 -6.26 -23.91 -0.36
N ILE A 205 -5.63 -23.02 0.42
CA ILE A 205 -5.86 -22.91 1.87
C ILE A 205 -7.34 -22.65 2.16
N VAL A 206 -7.95 -21.65 1.52
CA VAL A 206 -9.37 -21.33 1.75
C VAL A 206 -10.30 -22.45 1.32
N ALA A 207 -10.01 -23.13 0.19
CA ALA A 207 -10.77 -24.29 -0.25
C ALA A 207 -10.71 -25.44 0.76
N ASP A 208 -9.52 -25.75 1.29
CA ASP A 208 -9.33 -26.78 2.31
C ASP A 208 -10.05 -26.44 3.62
N LEU A 209 -9.98 -25.18 4.07
CA LEU A 209 -10.70 -24.72 5.26
C LEU A 209 -12.21 -24.81 5.09
N ALA A 210 -12.73 -24.46 3.91
CA ALA A 210 -14.13 -24.58 3.57
C ALA A 210 -14.58 -26.05 3.56
N ALA A 211 -13.80 -26.94 2.94
CA ALA A 211 -14.08 -28.38 2.91
C ALA A 211 -14.10 -29.02 4.30
N LYS A 212 -13.29 -28.50 5.23
CA LYS A 212 -13.26 -28.93 6.64
C LYS A 212 -14.35 -28.28 7.51
N GLY A 213 -15.17 -27.38 6.95
CA GLY A 213 -16.19 -26.64 7.69
C GLY A 213 -15.61 -25.62 8.69
N GLN A 214 -14.33 -25.27 8.56
CA GLN A 214 -13.64 -24.33 9.45
C GLN A 214 -13.83 -22.86 9.04
N LEU A 215 -14.20 -22.63 7.78
CA LEU A 215 -14.46 -21.30 7.21
C LEU A 215 -15.68 -21.36 6.29
N ARG A 216 -16.65 -20.46 6.46
CA ARG A 216 -17.73 -20.30 5.48
C ARG A 216 -17.27 -19.41 4.34
N VAL A 217 -17.50 -19.83 3.10
CA VAL A 217 -17.15 -19.05 1.91
C VAL A 217 -18.42 -18.80 1.10
N TRP A 218 -18.80 -17.53 0.97
CA TRP A 218 -19.94 -17.08 0.20
C TRP A 218 -19.45 -16.39 -1.08
N MET A 219 -19.57 -17.09 -2.20
CA MET A 219 -19.30 -16.57 -3.54
C MET A 219 -20.54 -15.88 -4.08
N GLU A 220 -20.36 -15.00 -5.07
CA GLU A 220 -21.44 -14.18 -5.63
C GLU A 220 -22.21 -13.39 -4.56
N ALA A 221 -21.56 -13.15 -3.42
CA ALA A 221 -22.13 -12.47 -2.26
C ALA A 221 -21.64 -11.02 -2.23
N ASP A 222 -22.34 -10.16 -2.97
CA ASP A 222 -22.11 -8.71 -2.95
C ASP A 222 -22.95 -8.08 -1.85
N VAL A 223 -22.31 -7.46 -0.87
CA VAL A 223 -23.02 -6.74 0.21
C VAL A 223 -23.66 -5.49 -0.40
N GLU A 224 -24.95 -5.29 -0.16
CA GLU A 224 -25.72 -4.14 -0.61
C GLU A 224 -25.80 -3.06 0.47
N ALA A 225 -25.91 -3.45 1.74
CA ALA A 225 -26.00 -2.53 2.87
C ALA A 225 -25.59 -3.19 4.18
N LEU A 226 -25.20 -2.35 5.15
CA LEU A 226 -25.11 -2.71 6.56
C LEU A 226 -26.20 -1.99 7.34
N ALA A 227 -26.82 -2.68 8.29
CA ALA A 227 -27.76 -2.11 9.24
C ALA A 227 -27.33 -2.42 10.68
N ASP A 228 -27.64 -1.50 11.59
CA ASP A 228 -27.43 -1.69 13.02
C ASP A 228 -28.64 -2.39 13.62
N ALA A 229 -28.46 -3.63 14.07
CA ALA A 229 -29.51 -4.43 14.68
C ALA A 229 -29.84 -4.00 16.12
N GLY A 230 -29.03 -3.14 16.74
CA GLY A 230 -29.21 -2.65 18.11
C GLY A 230 -28.74 -3.62 19.22
N GLU A 231 -28.57 -4.91 18.91
CA GLU A 231 -28.13 -5.97 19.82
C GLU A 231 -27.05 -6.85 19.16
N ALA A 232 -26.20 -7.51 19.95
CA ALA A 232 -25.17 -8.40 19.41
C ALA A 232 -25.80 -9.72 18.87
N PRO A 233 -25.38 -10.24 17.70
CA PRO A 233 -24.43 -9.65 16.76
C PRO A 233 -25.02 -8.44 16.03
N ARG A 234 -24.33 -7.29 16.14
CA ARG A 234 -24.90 -5.96 15.88
C ARG A 234 -24.96 -5.58 14.41
N VAL A 235 -24.06 -6.11 13.60
CA VAL A 235 -24.01 -5.80 12.18
C VAL A 235 -24.90 -6.75 11.40
N GLU A 236 -26.00 -6.25 10.84
CA GLU A 236 -26.76 -6.99 9.83
C GLU A 236 -26.22 -6.63 8.43
N ALA A 237 -25.58 -7.58 7.77
CA ALA A 237 -25.15 -7.45 6.38
C ALA A 237 -26.25 -7.97 5.46
N ARG A 238 -26.69 -7.16 4.50
CA ARG A 238 -27.65 -7.52 3.44
C ARG A 238 -26.92 -7.74 2.14
N PHE A 239 -27.27 -8.79 1.41
CA PHE A 239 -26.61 -9.17 0.18
C PHE A 239 -27.56 -9.00 -1.01
N LYS A 240 -26.98 -8.76 -2.18
CA LYS A 240 -27.73 -8.74 -3.45
C LYS A 240 -28.31 -10.12 -3.77
N ALA A 241 -29.35 -10.12 -4.60
CA ALA A 241 -29.96 -11.35 -5.10
C ALA A 241 -28.93 -12.27 -5.77
N GLY A 242 -29.03 -13.57 -5.49
CA GLY A 242 -28.08 -14.58 -5.96
C GLY A 242 -27.03 -14.98 -4.92
N ALA A 243 -26.87 -14.21 -3.84
CA ALA A 243 -26.04 -14.61 -2.71
C ALA A 243 -26.64 -15.84 -1.98
N PRO A 244 -25.81 -16.66 -1.28
CA PRO A 244 -26.29 -17.80 -0.50
C PRO A 244 -27.31 -17.44 0.60
N GLU A 245 -27.23 -16.21 1.12
CA GLU A 245 -28.11 -15.66 2.14
C GLU A 245 -28.55 -14.25 1.72
N ALA A 246 -29.82 -13.91 1.93
CA ALA A 246 -30.31 -12.55 1.69
C ALA A 246 -29.75 -11.55 2.73
N SER A 247 -29.56 -12.01 3.97
CA SER A 247 -28.96 -11.23 5.05
C SER A 247 -28.39 -12.13 6.14
N ALA A 248 -27.37 -11.67 6.85
CA ALA A 248 -26.83 -12.36 8.02
C ALA A 248 -26.25 -11.38 9.05
N ARG A 249 -26.30 -11.77 10.33
CA ARG A 249 -25.76 -10.99 11.44
C ARG A 249 -24.34 -11.41 11.83
N PHE A 250 -23.51 -10.42 12.16
CA PHE A 250 -22.11 -10.51 12.55
C PHE A 250 -21.79 -9.52 13.68
N ASP A 251 -20.79 -9.82 14.49
CA ASP A 251 -20.27 -8.90 15.50
C ASP A 251 -19.36 -7.86 14.83
N HIS A 252 -18.56 -8.32 13.87
CA HIS A 252 -17.59 -7.49 13.15
C HIS A 252 -17.60 -7.73 11.64
N VAL A 253 -17.27 -6.67 10.89
CA VAL A 253 -17.05 -6.73 9.44
C VAL A 253 -15.67 -6.19 9.11
N VAL A 254 -14.89 -6.95 8.35
CA VAL A 254 -13.56 -6.59 7.88
C VAL A 254 -13.58 -6.40 6.36
N TYR A 255 -13.35 -5.18 5.90
CA TYR A 255 -13.23 -4.86 4.48
C TYR A 255 -11.80 -5.05 3.99
N ALA A 256 -11.60 -6.02 3.10
CA ALA A 256 -10.35 -6.30 2.41
C ALA A 256 -10.51 -6.13 0.88
N ILE A 257 -11.05 -4.99 0.47
CA ILE A 257 -11.41 -4.66 -0.94
C ILE A 257 -10.37 -3.78 -1.66
N GLY A 258 -9.13 -3.77 -1.17
CA GLY A 258 -8.00 -3.01 -1.74
C GLY A 258 -7.86 -1.58 -1.21
N GLY A 259 -6.83 -0.85 -1.69
CA GLY A 259 -6.61 0.58 -1.41
C GLY A 259 -6.86 1.45 -2.65
N SER A 260 -6.92 2.77 -2.44
CA SER A 260 -7.07 3.79 -3.49
C SER A 260 -5.87 4.72 -3.53
N THR A 261 -5.53 5.19 -4.74
CA THR A 261 -4.56 6.28 -4.93
C THR A 261 -4.99 7.49 -4.09
N PRO A 262 -4.11 8.11 -3.30
CA PRO A 262 -4.47 9.27 -2.48
C PRO A 262 -4.57 10.55 -3.34
N GLU A 263 -5.58 10.60 -4.21
CA GLU A 263 -5.77 11.63 -5.25
C GLU A 263 -5.66 13.06 -4.71
N SER A 264 -6.34 13.36 -3.60
CA SER A 264 -6.33 14.70 -3.00
C SER A 264 -4.93 15.15 -2.56
N PHE A 265 -4.10 14.21 -2.08
CA PHE A 265 -2.73 14.52 -1.65
C PHE A 265 -1.86 14.82 -2.87
N LEU A 266 -1.96 14.00 -3.92
CA LEU A 266 -1.23 14.21 -5.18
C LEU A 266 -1.62 15.53 -5.87
N GLN A 267 -2.93 15.84 -5.92
CA GLN A 267 -3.43 17.12 -6.44
C GLN A 267 -2.92 18.32 -5.63
N THR A 268 -2.89 18.19 -4.29
CA THR A 268 -2.33 19.24 -3.42
C THR A 268 -0.83 19.44 -3.64
N ALA A 269 -0.11 18.38 -4.03
CA ALA A 269 1.28 18.45 -4.47
C ALA A 269 1.46 19.01 -5.90
N GLY A 270 0.36 19.29 -6.60
CA GLY A 270 0.32 19.85 -7.96
C GLY A 270 0.33 18.81 -9.08
N ALA A 271 0.35 17.51 -8.76
CA ALA A 271 0.36 16.45 -9.77
C ALA A 271 -1.01 16.34 -10.45
N GLU A 272 -0.99 16.22 -11.79
CA GLU A 272 -2.18 15.96 -12.60
C GLU A 272 -2.63 14.50 -12.47
N ILE A 273 -3.95 14.29 -12.48
CA ILE A 273 -4.58 12.98 -12.39
C ILE A 273 -5.62 12.86 -13.48
N HIS A 274 -5.54 11.79 -14.28
CA HIS A 274 -6.55 11.44 -15.29
C HIS A 274 -7.28 10.17 -14.86
N GLY A 275 -8.58 10.29 -14.60
CA GLY A 275 -9.35 9.20 -13.99
C GLY A 275 -8.83 8.88 -12.59
N LYS A 276 -8.33 7.66 -12.39
CA LYS A 276 -7.75 7.19 -11.12
C LYS A 276 -6.21 7.09 -11.13
N ALA A 277 -5.59 7.47 -12.24
CA ALA A 277 -4.15 7.32 -12.46
C ALA A 277 -3.47 8.69 -12.51
N PRO A 278 -2.34 8.88 -11.80
CA PRO A 278 -1.54 10.08 -11.96
C PRO A 278 -0.90 10.12 -13.35
N VAL A 279 -0.75 11.32 -13.90
CA VAL A 279 -0.03 11.55 -15.15
C VAL A 279 1.46 11.62 -14.86
N VAL A 280 2.24 10.72 -15.47
CA VAL A 280 3.70 10.64 -15.30
C VAL A 280 4.40 10.34 -16.63
N ASP A 281 5.66 10.77 -16.75
CA ASP A 281 6.53 10.40 -17.87
C ASP A 281 7.18 9.00 -17.70
N SER A 282 8.06 8.61 -18.63
CA SER A 282 8.75 7.32 -18.60
C SER A 282 9.71 7.13 -17.43
N THR A 283 10.10 8.21 -16.75
CA THR A 283 10.92 8.23 -15.52
C THR A 283 10.06 8.30 -14.26
N PHE A 284 8.74 8.26 -14.41
CA PHE A 284 7.75 8.45 -13.37
C PHE A 284 7.75 9.85 -12.73
N GLN A 285 8.26 10.86 -13.44
CA GLN A 285 8.09 12.25 -13.05
C GLN A 285 6.65 12.68 -13.32
N SER A 286 6.00 13.33 -12.36
CA SER A 286 4.66 13.89 -12.53
C SER A 286 4.65 15.13 -13.44
N SER A 287 3.47 15.74 -13.62
CA SER A 287 3.34 17.05 -14.27
C SER A 287 4.13 18.17 -13.58
N VAL A 288 4.57 17.97 -12.32
CA VAL A 288 5.44 18.89 -11.60
C VAL A 288 6.89 18.44 -11.70
N ARG A 289 7.74 19.24 -12.38
CA ARG A 289 9.17 18.96 -12.49
C ARG A 289 9.83 18.77 -11.12
N GLY A 290 10.58 17.68 -10.95
CA GLY A 290 11.25 17.30 -9.71
C GLY A 290 10.35 16.56 -8.70
N LEU A 291 9.07 16.33 -9.01
CA LEU A 291 8.16 15.50 -8.21
C LEU A 291 7.92 14.16 -8.94
N TYR A 292 8.36 13.08 -8.32
CA TYR A 292 8.31 11.72 -8.88
C TYR A 292 7.37 10.84 -8.04
N LEU A 293 6.75 9.84 -8.68
CA LEU A 293 5.83 8.90 -8.04
C LEU A 293 6.37 7.47 -8.17
N ALA A 294 6.46 6.73 -7.06
CA ALA A 294 7.05 5.39 -7.04
C ALA A 294 6.08 4.32 -6.54
N GLY A 295 6.37 3.06 -6.88
CA GLY A 295 5.65 1.88 -6.40
C GLY A 295 4.17 1.86 -6.79
N ASP A 296 3.31 1.53 -5.82
CA ASP A 296 1.88 1.29 -6.08
C ASP A 296 1.14 2.49 -6.68
N LEU A 297 1.66 3.72 -6.52
CA LEU A 297 1.07 4.93 -7.12
C LEU A 297 1.05 4.89 -8.65
N ILE A 298 2.00 4.19 -9.27
CA ILE A 298 2.15 4.08 -10.74
C ILE A 298 1.93 2.65 -11.25
N ALA A 299 1.56 1.71 -10.37
CA ALA A 299 1.45 0.29 -10.71
C ALA A 299 0.07 -0.12 -11.26
N GLY A 300 -0.88 0.80 -11.37
CA GLY A 300 -2.21 0.54 -11.96
C GLY A 300 -3.00 -0.58 -11.27
N GLY A 301 -2.84 -0.75 -9.94
CA GLY A 301 -3.51 -1.81 -9.17
C GLY A 301 -2.89 -3.21 -9.31
N LYS A 302 -1.74 -3.34 -9.98
CA LYS A 302 -0.94 -4.57 -10.10
C LYS A 302 0.46 -4.38 -9.53
N GLY A 303 0.54 -3.75 -8.36
CA GLY A 303 1.78 -3.54 -7.62
C GLY A 303 2.45 -4.84 -7.21
N SER A 304 3.78 -4.85 -7.25
CA SER A 304 4.63 -5.90 -6.70
C SER A 304 5.91 -5.27 -6.16
N ILE A 305 6.62 -5.96 -5.27
CA ILE A 305 7.86 -5.45 -4.68
C ILE A 305 8.92 -5.23 -5.75
N ILE A 306 9.06 -6.14 -6.72
CA ILE A 306 10.03 -5.98 -7.81
C ILE A 306 9.72 -4.76 -8.69
N LYS A 307 8.45 -4.49 -8.98
CA LYS A 307 8.06 -3.27 -9.71
C LYS A 307 8.30 -2.00 -8.88
N ALA A 308 8.13 -2.07 -7.57
CA ALA A 308 8.46 -0.98 -6.68
C ALA A 308 9.96 -0.66 -6.75
N PHE A 309 10.83 -1.68 -6.72
CA PHE A 309 12.27 -1.52 -6.88
C PHE A 309 12.64 -0.96 -8.26
N ASN A 310 12.11 -1.52 -9.35
CA ASN A 310 12.37 -1.01 -10.70
C ASN A 310 11.87 0.44 -10.88
N SER A 311 10.75 0.81 -10.26
CA SER A 311 10.26 2.19 -10.31
C SER A 311 11.24 3.18 -9.69
N ALA A 312 11.85 2.81 -8.55
CA ALA A 312 12.88 3.61 -7.91
C ALA A 312 14.12 3.76 -8.80
N HIS A 313 14.57 2.67 -9.42
CA HIS A 313 15.70 2.71 -10.35
C HIS A 313 15.44 3.67 -11.53
N ARG A 314 14.28 3.57 -12.19
CA ARG A 314 13.95 4.46 -13.33
C ARG A 314 13.87 5.93 -12.92
N ILE A 315 13.34 6.22 -11.74
CA ILE A 315 13.28 7.57 -11.18
C ILE A 315 14.70 8.13 -10.99
N VAL A 316 15.57 7.36 -10.33
CA VAL A 316 16.90 7.87 -9.97
C VAL A 316 17.83 7.88 -11.18
N ALA A 317 18.00 6.75 -11.86
CA ALA A 317 18.93 6.63 -12.99
C ALA A 317 18.44 7.37 -14.24
N GLY A 318 17.14 7.32 -14.52
CA GLY A 318 16.53 7.90 -15.72
C GLY A 318 16.07 9.36 -15.55
N GLY A 319 15.72 9.78 -14.33
CA GLY A 319 15.26 11.14 -14.04
C GLY A 319 16.30 11.96 -13.28
N LEU A 320 16.41 11.70 -11.98
CA LEU A 320 17.13 12.55 -11.04
C LEU A 320 18.63 12.68 -11.34
N ALA A 321 19.30 11.61 -11.77
CA ALA A 321 20.74 11.62 -12.08
C ALA A 321 21.05 12.34 -13.39
N LEU A 322 20.14 12.31 -14.38
CA LEU A 322 20.29 13.04 -15.63
C LEU A 322 20.12 14.55 -15.42
N ASP A 323 19.16 14.95 -14.59
CA ASP A 323 18.90 16.36 -14.24
C ASP A 323 20.05 17.02 -13.44
N ARG A 324 20.96 16.24 -12.85
CA ARG A 324 22.19 16.74 -12.19
C ARG A 324 23.36 16.94 -13.14
N ARG A 325 23.31 16.45 -14.39
CA ARG A 325 24.37 16.73 -15.36
C ARG A 325 24.34 18.23 -15.68
N PRO A 326 25.49 18.94 -15.62
CA PRO A 326 25.53 20.33 -16.05
C PRO A 326 24.98 20.42 -17.48
N SER A 327 24.06 21.35 -17.72
CA SER A 327 23.64 21.73 -19.07
C SER A 327 24.85 22.38 -19.76
N GLY A 328 25.72 21.57 -20.36
CA GLY A 328 26.96 22.08 -20.94
C GLY A 328 27.95 21.00 -21.32
N THR A 329 27.62 20.20 -22.34
CA THR A 329 28.56 19.75 -23.38
C THR A 329 27.76 19.47 -24.66
N GLU A 330 27.16 20.50 -25.24
CA GLU A 330 27.03 20.56 -26.69
C GLU A 330 28.28 21.29 -27.19
N GLY A 331 29.11 20.60 -27.97
CA GLY A 331 30.25 21.19 -28.68
C GLY A 331 31.63 20.83 -28.11
N ALA A 332 32.16 19.69 -28.56
CA ALA A 332 33.54 19.55 -29.02
C ALA A 332 33.57 18.45 -30.09
#